data_AF-A0A9X8YQD4-F1
#
_entry.id   AF-A0A9X8YQD4-F1
#
_cell.length_a   1.000
_cell.length_b   1.000
_cell.length_c   1.000
_cell.angle_alpha   90.00
_cell.angle_beta   90.00
_cell.angle_gamma   90.00
#
_symmetry.space_group_name_H-M   'P 1'
#
loop_
_entity.id
_entity.type
_entity.pdbx_description
1 polymer ?
#
loop_
_entity_poly.entity_id
_entity_poly.type
_entity_poly.pdbx_seq_one_letter_code
_entity_poly.pdbx_strand_id
1 'polypeptide(L)' 'GVASGVTSVVDAGSTGADDIDAFYQLTRSAKTNVFAFLNISRIGLLRQNELAEMTDIDKREAGQAIA' A
#
# COMPACT_ATOMS: atom_id res chain seq x y z
N GLY A 1 -3.63 -12.50 11.03
CA GLY A 1 -3.31 -11.43 12.01
C GLY A 1 -3.26 -12.01 13.40
N VAL A 2 -3.32 -11.20 14.46
CA VAL A 2 -3.11 -11.70 15.84
C VAL A 2 -4.00 -12.87 16.25
N ALA A 3 -5.25 -12.94 15.75
CA ALA A 3 -6.17 -14.05 15.99
C ALA A 3 -5.71 -15.41 15.42
N SER A 4 -4.76 -15.40 14.49
CA SER A 4 -4.14 -16.57 13.87
C SER A 4 -2.68 -16.76 14.28
N GLY A 5 -2.25 -16.17 15.41
CA GLY A 5 -0.86 -16.26 15.89
C GLY A 5 0.16 -15.40 15.13
N VAL A 6 -0.30 -14.57 14.18
CA VAL A 6 0.58 -13.69 13.37
C VAL A 6 0.69 -12.33 14.04
N THR A 7 1.88 -11.97 14.50
CA THR A 7 2.15 -10.70 15.19
C THR A 7 2.29 -9.52 14.25
N SER A 8 2.85 -9.75 13.06
CA SER A 8 3.13 -8.72 12.06
C SER A 8 2.76 -9.19 10.66
N VAL A 9 2.24 -8.28 9.85
CA VAL A 9 1.97 -8.50 8.43
C VAL A 9 2.60 -7.38 7.60
N VAL A 10 2.97 -7.70 6.37
CA VAL A 10 3.45 -6.74 5.39
C VAL A 10 2.52 -6.82 4.19
N ASP A 11 1.83 -5.73 3.88
CA ASP A 11 1.10 -5.59 2.62
C ASP A 11 2.09 -5.47 1.46
N ALA A 12 1.85 -6.24 0.40
CA ALA A 12 2.80 -6.43 -0.67
C ALA A 12 2.66 -5.40 -1.82
N GLY A 13 2.11 -4.21 -1.53
CA GLY A 13 1.83 -3.20 -2.54
C GLY A 13 0.40 -3.26 -3.07
N SER A 14 -0.58 -3.63 -2.23
CA SER A 14 -1.99 -3.54 -2.61
C SER A 14 -2.42 -2.11 -2.88
N THR A 15 -1.78 -1.14 -2.22
CA THR A 15 -2.04 0.31 -2.32
C THR A 15 -0.92 1.04 -3.04
N GLY A 16 -1.29 2.13 -3.70
CA GLY A 16 -0.37 3.09 -4.31
C GLY A 16 -0.48 4.46 -3.65
N ALA A 17 0.10 5.47 -4.29
CA ALA A 17 0.10 6.82 -3.74
C ALA A 17 -1.31 7.43 -3.56
N ASP A 18 -2.30 6.97 -4.32
CA ASP A 18 -3.66 7.51 -4.28
C ASP A 18 -4.42 7.11 -3.00
N ASP A 19 -4.05 5.99 -2.37
CA ASP A 19 -4.83 5.36 -1.30
C ASP A 19 -4.03 4.92 -0.06
N ILE A 20 -2.70 5.09 -0.07
CA ILE A 20 -1.83 4.71 1.06
C ILE A 20 -2.21 5.41 2.38
N ASP A 21 -2.65 6.68 2.34
CA ASP A 21 -3.06 7.41 3.55
C ASP A 21 -4.27 6.77 4.21
N ALA A 22 -5.28 6.41 3.41
CA ALA A 22 -6.49 5.75 3.90
C ALA A 22 -6.16 4.38 4.50
N PHE A 23 -5.28 3.62 3.84
CA PHE A 23 -4.79 2.35 4.36
C PHE A 23 -4.01 2.54 5.67
N TYR A 24 -3.11 3.52 5.74
CA TYR A 24 -2.35 3.82 6.96
C TYR A 24 -3.28 4.10 8.14
N GLN A 25 -4.30 4.96 7.95
CA GLN A 25 -5.27 5.25 9.00
C GLN A 25 -6.05 4.02 9.45
N LEU A 26 -6.49 3.18 8.51
CA LEU A 26 -7.17 1.92 8.82
C LEU A 26 -6.31 1.02 9.72
N THR A 27 -5.02 0.89 9.40
CA THR A 27 -4.10 0.03 10.17
C THR A 27 -3.85 0.51 11.59
N ARG A 28 -4.05 1.80 11.91
CA ARG A 28 -3.83 2.33 13.28
C ARG A 28 -4.79 1.74 14.31
N SER A 29 -5.93 1.24 13.86
CA SER A 29 -6.91 0.54 14.72
C SER A 29 -6.57 -0.94 14.95
N ALA A 30 -5.62 -1.50 14.20
CA ALA A 30 -5.31 -2.92 14.23
C ALA A 30 -4.37 -3.27 15.40
N LYS A 31 -4.64 -4.39 16.07
CA LYS A 31 -3.71 -4.97 17.06
C LYS A 31 -2.50 -5.66 16.43
N THR A 32 -2.63 -6.08 15.17
CA THR A 32 -1.52 -6.69 14.41
C THR A 32 -0.62 -5.57 13.93
N ASN A 33 0.70 -5.72 14.02
CA ASN A 33 1.60 -4.75 13.40
C ASN A 33 1.43 -4.84 11.88
N VAL A 34 1.06 -3.74 11.25
CA VAL A 34 0.90 -3.67 9.79
C VAL A 34 1.97 -2.76 9.21
N PHE A 35 2.72 -3.31 8.26
CA PHE A 35 3.64 -2.60 7.39
C PHE A 35 3.14 -2.73 5.95
N ALA A 36 3.66 -1.92 5.04
CA ALA A 36 3.35 -2.00 3.63
C ALA A 36 4.55 -1.59 2.77
N PHE A 37 4.68 -2.22 1.61
CA PHE A 37 5.38 -1.62 0.49
C PHE A 37 4.40 -0.75 -0.29
N LEU A 38 4.85 0.41 -0.76
CA LEU A 38 4.08 1.22 -1.68
C LEU A 38 4.24 0.66 -3.10
N ASN A 39 3.14 0.46 -3.81
CA ASN A 39 3.20 0.09 -5.22
C ASN A 39 3.79 1.23 -6.06
N ILE A 40 4.54 0.89 -7.12
CA ILE A 40 5.04 1.89 -8.08
C ILE A 40 3.92 2.48 -8.94
N SER A 41 2.82 1.75 -9.10
CA SER A 41 1.57 2.25 -9.67
C SER A 41 0.81 3.05 -8.61
N ARG A 42 0.37 4.26 -8.94
CA ARG A 42 -0.36 5.13 -8.00
C ARG A 42 -1.67 4.52 -7.50
N ILE A 43 -2.25 3.61 -8.29
CA ILE A 43 -3.53 2.95 -8.00
C ILE A 43 -3.37 1.61 -7.25
N GLY A 44 -2.14 1.18 -6.95
CA GLY A 44 -1.92 -0.13 -6.34
C GLY A 44 -2.44 -1.29 -7.21
N LEU A 45 -2.92 -2.35 -6.56
CA LEU A 45 -3.50 -3.53 -7.22
C LEU A 45 -5.00 -3.39 -7.50
N LEU A 46 -5.51 -2.16 -7.64
CA LEU A 46 -6.92 -1.90 -7.96
C LEU A 46 -7.34 -2.51 -9.31
N ARG A 47 -6.40 -2.58 -10.25
CA ARG A 47 -6.56 -3.27 -11.54
C ARG A 47 -5.47 -4.33 -11.68
N GLN A 48 -5.77 -5.45 -12.32
CA GLN A 48 -4.81 -6.55 -12.52
C GLN A 48 -3.67 -6.20 -13.50
N ASN A 49 -3.81 -5.11 -14.25
CA ASN A 49 -2.85 -4.58 -15.19
C ASN A 49 -2.41 -3.16 -14.80
N GLU A 50 -2.15 -2.96 -13.51
CA GLU A 50 -1.78 -1.69 -12.89
C GLU A 50 -0.50 -1.05 -13.44
N LEU A 51 0.31 -1.82 -14.16
CA LEU A 51 1.55 -1.38 -14.80
C LEU A 51 1.42 -1.24 -16.33
N ALA A 52 0.22 -1.44 -16.90
CA ALA A 52 0.02 -1.38 -18.34
C ALA A 52 0.11 0.05 -18.88
N GLU A 53 -0.29 1.05 -18.07
CA GLU A 53 -0.28 2.45 -18.45
C GLU A 53 0.88 3.18 -17.74
N MET A 54 1.83 3.70 -18.52
CA MET A 54 2.93 4.50 -17.98
C MET A 54 2.44 5.73 -17.22
N THR A 55 1.24 6.21 -17.54
CA THR A 55 0.62 7.30 -16.78
C THR A 55 0.45 6.93 -15.34
N ASP A 56 0.27 5.65 -14.96
CA ASP A 56 0.04 5.19 -13.58
C ASP A 56 1.29 5.14 -12.73
N ILE A 57 2.48 5.29 -13.32
CA ILE A 57 3.76 5.20 -12.62
C ILE A 57 4.37 6.60 -12.46
N ASP A 58 4.35 7.14 -11.25
CA ASP A 58 5.03 8.40 -10.91
C ASP A 58 5.95 8.19 -9.70
N LYS A 59 7.26 8.17 -9.96
CA LYS A 59 8.29 7.99 -8.93
C LYS A 59 8.35 9.15 -7.92
N ARG A 60 8.06 10.37 -8.37
CA ARG A 60 8.08 11.55 -7.50
C ARG A 60 6.90 11.49 -6.54
N GLU A 61 5.72 11.19 -7.06
CA GLU A 61 4.50 11.00 -6.25
C GLU A 61 4.68 9.84 -5.25
N ALA A 62 5.20 8.69 -5.70
CA ALA A 62 5.51 7.57 -4.81
C ALA A 62 6.51 7.96 -3.70
N GLY A 63 7.53 8.75 -4.02
CA GLY A 63 8.49 9.24 -3.03
C GLY A 63 7.89 10.21 -2.02
N GLN A 64 6.93 11.05 -2.44
CA GLN A 64 6.22 11.97 -1.55
C GLN A 64 5.27 11.23 -0.60
N ALA A 65 4.68 10.14 -1.05
CA ALA A 65 3.70 9.36 -0.29
C ALA A 65 4.30 8.55 0.87
N ILE A 66 5.63 8.35 0.90
CA ILE A 66 6.34 7.62 1.96
C ILE A 66 7.38 8.46 2.71
N ALA A 67 7.48 9.76 2.42
CA ALA A 67 8.40 10.68 3.08
C ALA A 67 7.84 11.14 4.42
#